data_AF-A0A2K0VU62-F1
#
_entry.id   AF-A0A2K0VU62-F1
#
_cell.length_a   1.000
_cell.length_b   1.000
_cell.length_c   1.000
_cell.angle_alpha   90.00
_cell.angle_beta   90.00
_cell.angle_gamma   90.00
#
_symmetry.space_group_name_H-M   'P 1'
#
loop_
_entity.id
_entity.type
_entity.pdbx_description
1 polymer ?
#
loop_
_entity_poly.entity_id
_entity_poly.type
_entity_poly.pdbx_seq_one_letter_code
_entity_poly.pdbx_strand_id
1 'polypeptide(L)'
;MQLPGKNPQEALPHVLLQRSRSMTYPLHRINTGPFTVYYLGYPQTDEHRADLAKFAVDTLTNLPHTLGLLELFHVHGSEKQGPKFYATGNTPPNLGFGHLGFTVPNVQQALVRLIAHGVPVFKDVGPCEEPILISYWEKQRGVGVSVKGTESELHPNYAKLLEQIAFVQDPVSLNLPTSPQIDEEPGLLEPTS
;
A
#
# COMPACT_ATOMS: atom_id res chain seq x y z
N MET A 1 -4.88 -3.94 -11.32
CA MET A 1 -5.05 -4.52 -9.98
C MET A 1 -6.23 -3.79 -9.33
N GLN A 2 -7.18 -4.52 -8.75
CA GLN A 2 -8.40 -3.94 -8.15
C GLN A 2 -8.18 -3.79 -6.66
N LEU A 3 -8.34 -2.58 -6.12
CA LEU A 3 -8.27 -2.33 -4.69
C LEU A 3 -9.60 -1.74 -4.20
N PRO A 4 -10.24 -2.31 -3.16
CA PRO A 4 -11.43 -1.72 -2.57
C PRO A 4 -11.05 -0.46 -1.78
N GLY A 5 -11.85 0.61 -1.91
CA GLY A 5 -11.65 1.88 -1.23
C GLY A 5 -12.95 2.46 -0.69
N LYS A 6 -12.92 2.99 0.54
CA LYS A 6 -14.10 3.60 1.18
C LYS A 6 -14.38 5.03 0.69
N ASN A 7 -13.33 5.83 0.45
CA ASN A 7 -13.45 7.17 -0.09
C ASN A 7 -12.37 7.43 -1.16
N PRO A 8 -12.71 7.32 -2.45
CA PRO A 8 -11.76 7.41 -3.55
C PRO A 8 -11.23 8.84 -3.79
N GLN A 9 -11.86 9.87 -3.20
CA GLN A 9 -11.36 11.25 -3.23
C GLN A 9 -10.22 11.47 -2.23
N GLU A 10 -10.09 10.58 -1.25
CA GLU A 10 -9.04 10.58 -0.24
C GLU A 10 -8.06 9.42 -0.44
N ALA A 11 -8.40 8.43 -1.27
CA ALA A 11 -7.59 7.26 -1.49
C ALA A 11 -6.30 7.57 -2.26
N LEU A 12 -5.17 7.34 -1.60
CA LEU A 12 -3.97 6.89 -2.28
C LEU A 12 -3.84 5.39 -1.95
N PRO A 13 -2.79 4.67 -2.32
CA PRO A 13 -2.56 3.34 -1.74
C PRO A 13 -1.46 3.39 -0.69
N HIS A 14 -1.28 2.33 0.11
CA HIS A 14 0.00 2.14 0.81
C HIS A 14 1.11 2.17 -0.26
N VAL A 15 1.91 3.23 -0.23
CA VAL A 15 2.91 3.53 -1.25
C VAL A 15 4.27 3.17 -0.68
N LEU A 16 4.81 2.07 -1.19
CA LEU A 16 6.23 1.83 -1.18
C LEU A 16 6.87 2.78 -2.19
N LEU A 17 7.75 3.68 -1.74
CA LEU A 17 8.58 4.49 -2.62
C LEU A 17 9.94 3.82 -2.81
N GLN A 18 10.25 3.42 -4.04
CA GLN A 18 11.55 2.87 -4.46
C GLN A 18 12.21 3.81 -5.48
N ARG A 19 13.50 3.71 -5.78
CA ARG A 19 14.15 4.61 -6.78
C ARG A 19 13.82 4.21 -8.25
N SER A 20 13.11 5.05 -9.01
CA SER A 20 13.00 5.21 -10.50
C SER A 20 11.83 6.17 -10.84
N ARG A 21 11.12 6.20 -11.99
CA ARG A 21 10.08 7.25 -12.26
C ARG A 21 8.64 6.70 -12.26
N SER A 22 7.72 7.25 -11.46
CA SER A 22 6.23 7.21 -11.61
C SER A 22 5.48 7.94 -10.47
N MET A 23 4.48 8.78 -10.82
CA MET A 23 3.56 9.50 -9.91
C MET A 23 2.15 9.58 -10.55
N THR A 24 1.17 8.87 -10.00
CA THR A 24 -0.13 8.61 -10.67
C THR A 24 -1.12 9.79 -10.63
N TYR A 25 -1.97 9.91 -11.67
CA TYR A 25 -3.02 10.93 -11.81
C TYR A 25 -4.41 10.30 -11.99
N PRO A 26 -5.50 10.95 -11.51
CA PRO A 26 -6.87 10.46 -11.74
C PRO A 26 -7.27 10.67 -13.20
N LEU A 27 -7.80 9.62 -13.82
CA LEU A 27 -8.15 9.62 -15.25
C LEU A 27 -9.66 9.69 -15.47
N HIS A 28 -10.41 8.87 -14.75
CA HIS A 28 -11.83 8.70 -15.01
C HIS A 28 -12.56 7.99 -13.87
N ARG A 29 -13.88 8.18 -13.82
CA ARG A 29 -14.78 7.46 -12.94
C ARG A 29 -15.92 6.82 -13.73
N ILE A 30 -16.19 5.54 -13.48
CA ILE A 30 -17.32 4.81 -14.06
C ILE A 30 -18.25 4.40 -12.93
N ASN A 31 -19.49 4.90 -12.93
CA ASN A 31 -20.51 4.46 -11.99
C ASN A 31 -21.28 3.28 -12.61
N THR A 32 -21.24 2.12 -11.97
CA THR A 32 -21.89 0.89 -12.44
C THR A 32 -23.20 0.60 -11.70
N GLY A 33 -23.62 1.48 -10.80
CA GLY A 33 -24.76 1.28 -9.90
C GLY A 33 -24.28 1.02 -8.47
N PRO A 34 -24.04 -0.23 -8.06
CA PRO A 34 -23.66 -0.56 -6.68
C PRO A 34 -22.22 -0.15 -6.31
N PHE A 35 -21.40 0.18 -7.30
CA PHE A 35 -20.04 0.67 -7.08
C PHE A 35 -19.66 1.72 -8.12
N THR A 36 -18.61 2.48 -7.80
CA THR A 36 -17.94 3.37 -8.73
C THR A 36 -16.47 3.00 -8.83
N VAL A 37 -15.99 2.88 -10.06
CA VAL A 37 -14.59 2.55 -10.36
C VAL A 37 -13.84 3.84 -10.68
N TYR A 38 -12.65 4.00 -10.11
CA TYR A 38 -11.75 5.11 -10.38
C TYR A 38 -10.46 4.56 -10.98
N TYR A 39 -10.10 5.05 -12.16
CA TYR A 39 -8.83 4.71 -12.80
C TYR A 39 -7.80 5.78 -12.51
N LEU A 40 -6.66 5.35 -12.00
CA LEU A 40 -5.48 6.17 -11.77
C LEU A 40 -4.36 5.63 -12.68
N GLY A 41 -3.68 6.49 -13.42
CA GLY A 41 -2.58 6.08 -14.30
C GLY A 41 -1.41 7.07 -14.31
N TYR A 42 -0.25 6.61 -14.79
CA TYR A 42 0.93 7.45 -14.99
C TYR A 42 1.09 7.82 -16.46
N PRO A 43 1.14 9.13 -16.82
CA PRO A 43 1.42 9.57 -18.18
C PRO A 43 2.77 9.07 -18.67
N GLN A 44 2.77 8.24 -19.73
CA GLN A 44 4.00 7.61 -20.23
C GLN A 44 4.78 8.51 -21.18
N THR A 45 4.10 9.37 -21.95
CA THR A 45 4.71 10.27 -22.95
C THR A 45 4.80 11.71 -22.44
N ASP A 46 5.68 12.52 -23.04
CA ASP A 46 5.77 13.94 -22.71
C ASP A 46 4.50 14.70 -23.11
N GLU A 47 3.84 14.28 -24.18
CA GLU A 47 2.54 14.81 -24.59
C GLU A 47 1.48 14.57 -23.52
N HIS A 48 1.36 13.35 -23.01
CA HIS A 48 0.42 13.02 -21.93
C HIS A 48 0.78 13.71 -20.60
N ARG A 49 2.06 14.00 -20.36
CA ARG A 49 2.50 14.80 -19.20
C ARG A 49 2.14 16.28 -19.36
N ALA A 50 2.14 16.79 -20.58
CA ALA A 50 1.77 18.18 -20.89
C ALA A 50 0.25 18.38 -20.96
N ASP A 51 -0.51 17.37 -21.35
CA ASP A 51 -1.97 17.40 -21.46
C ASP A 51 -2.60 16.17 -20.78
N LEU A 52 -2.97 16.35 -19.51
CA LEU A 52 -3.63 15.31 -18.71
C LEU A 52 -5.06 15.00 -19.18
N ALA A 53 -5.74 15.96 -19.83
CA ALA A 53 -7.08 15.73 -20.36
C ALA A 53 -7.01 14.80 -21.57
N LYS A 54 -6.04 15.03 -22.46
CA LYS A 54 -5.73 14.11 -23.55
C LYS A 54 -5.28 12.75 -23.03
N PHE A 55 -4.41 12.71 -22.01
CA PHE A 55 -4.01 11.45 -21.38
C PHE A 55 -5.21 10.64 -20.89
N ALA A 56 -6.17 11.29 -20.22
CA ALA A 56 -7.38 10.63 -19.75
C ALA A 56 -8.21 10.05 -20.90
N VAL A 57 -8.47 10.83 -21.95
CA VAL A 57 -9.25 10.39 -23.12
C VAL A 57 -8.57 9.23 -23.84
N ASP A 58 -7.29 9.37 -24.18
CA ASP A 58 -6.53 8.35 -24.91
C ASP A 58 -6.46 7.04 -24.08
N THR A 59 -6.20 7.15 -22.78
CA THR A 59 -6.15 6.00 -21.88
C THR A 59 -7.49 5.27 -21.82
N LEU A 60 -8.61 6.01 -21.77
CA LEU A 60 -9.94 5.41 -21.72
C LEU A 60 -10.27 4.60 -22.97
N THR A 61 -9.89 5.11 -24.13
CA THR A 61 -10.09 4.41 -25.40
C THR A 61 -9.22 3.15 -25.53
N ASN A 62 -8.19 3.00 -24.68
CA ASN A 62 -7.21 1.93 -24.74
C ASN A 62 -6.96 1.28 -23.36
N LEU A 63 -7.97 1.23 -22.49
CA LEU A 63 -7.84 0.76 -21.10
C LEU A 63 -7.15 -0.61 -20.99
N PRO A 64 -7.53 -1.66 -21.75
CA PRO A 64 -6.95 -3.00 -21.59
C PRO A 64 -5.46 -3.06 -21.92
N HIS A 65 -4.95 -2.09 -22.68
CA HIS A 65 -3.56 -2.05 -23.14
C HIS A 65 -2.73 -0.99 -22.42
N THR A 66 -3.33 -0.23 -21.50
CA THR A 66 -2.59 0.80 -20.76
C THR A 66 -1.90 0.19 -19.55
N LEU A 67 -0.57 0.32 -19.52
CA LEU A 67 0.27 -0.20 -18.44
C LEU A 67 0.24 0.70 -17.21
N GLY A 68 0.39 0.09 -16.03
CA GLY A 68 0.52 0.83 -14.77
C GLY A 68 -0.78 1.50 -14.30
N LEU A 69 -1.94 1.00 -14.74
CA LEU A 69 -3.23 1.44 -14.22
C LEU A 69 -3.53 0.83 -12.85
N LEU A 70 -3.96 1.70 -11.95
CA LEU A 70 -4.56 1.34 -10.68
C LEU A 70 -6.06 1.55 -10.77
N GLU A 71 -6.82 0.53 -10.40
CA GLU A 71 -8.27 0.53 -10.41
C GLU A 71 -8.79 0.49 -8.97
N LEU A 72 -9.42 1.57 -8.53
CA LEU A 72 -10.00 1.68 -7.19
C LEU A 72 -11.51 1.48 -7.27
N PHE A 73 -12.02 0.55 -6.46
CA PHE A 73 -13.44 0.24 -6.37
C PHE A 73 -14.04 0.85 -5.12
N HIS A 74 -14.94 1.81 -5.30
CA HIS A 74 -15.79 2.31 -4.24
C HIS A 74 -17.14 1.60 -4.28
N VAL A 75 -17.32 0.61 -3.42
CA VAL A 75 -18.63 -0.03 -3.20
C VAL A 75 -19.48 0.88 -2.33
N HIS A 76 -20.64 1.31 -2.84
CA HIS A 76 -21.46 2.30 -2.16
C HIS A 76 -22.00 1.74 -0.83
N GLY A 77 -21.92 2.54 0.24
CA GLY A 77 -22.30 2.12 1.59
C GLY A 77 -21.16 1.51 2.40
N SER A 78 -20.00 1.22 1.78
CA SER A 78 -18.81 0.75 2.50
C SER A 78 -18.20 1.82 3.41
N GLU A 79 -18.39 3.09 3.07
CA GLU A 79 -17.97 4.25 3.88
C GLU A 79 -18.69 4.32 5.24
N LYS A 80 -19.87 3.70 5.36
CA LYS A 80 -20.65 3.64 6.60
C LYS A 80 -20.24 2.48 7.51
N GLN A 81 -19.38 1.59 7.03
CA GLN A 81 -18.91 0.43 7.79
C GLN A 81 -17.78 0.83 8.73
N GLY A 82 -17.65 0.10 9.84
CA GLY A 82 -16.60 0.33 10.84
C GLY A 82 -15.16 0.17 10.28
N PRO A 83 -14.13 0.55 11.08
CA PRO A 83 -12.73 0.33 10.70
C PRO A 83 -12.48 -1.16 10.42
N LYS A 84 -11.49 -1.46 9.57
CA LYS A 84 -11.11 -2.84 9.16
C LYS A 84 -12.18 -3.64 8.40
N PHE A 85 -13.23 -2.99 7.87
CA PHE A 85 -14.23 -3.66 7.03
C PHE A 85 -13.62 -4.38 5.81
N TYR A 86 -12.58 -3.78 5.19
CA TYR A 86 -11.76 -4.44 4.19
C TYR A 86 -10.44 -4.92 4.83
N ALA A 87 -10.06 -6.15 4.53
CA ALA A 87 -8.74 -6.67 4.89
C ALA A 87 -7.68 -6.06 3.96
N THR A 88 -6.58 -5.57 4.54
CA THR A 88 -5.47 -4.99 3.75
C THR A 88 -4.55 -6.05 3.16
N GLY A 89 -4.59 -7.28 3.68
CA GLY A 89 -3.63 -8.34 3.34
C GLY A 89 -2.36 -8.36 4.21
N ASN A 90 -2.21 -7.40 5.13
CA ASN A 90 -1.03 -7.27 5.99
C ASN A 90 -1.25 -7.73 7.44
N THR A 91 -2.44 -8.24 7.77
CA THR A 91 -2.79 -8.66 9.13
C THR A 91 -3.36 -10.08 9.12
N PRO A 92 -2.83 -11.00 9.94
CA PRO A 92 -3.38 -12.33 10.11
C PRO A 92 -4.84 -12.29 10.59
N PRO A 93 -5.65 -13.33 10.28
CA PRO A 93 -5.33 -14.50 9.46
C PRO A 93 -5.37 -14.21 7.95
N ASN A 94 -5.78 -13.02 7.54
CA ASN A 94 -6.03 -12.65 6.15
C ASN A 94 -4.79 -12.05 5.47
N LEU A 95 -3.66 -12.75 5.55
CA LEU A 95 -2.45 -12.35 4.82
C LEU A 95 -2.67 -12.51 3.31
N GLY A 96 -2.17 -11.56 2.51
CA GLY A 96 -2.40 -11.51 1.08
C GLY A 96 -1.66 -10.37 0.39
N PHE A 97 -2.41 -9.42 -0.18
CA PHE A 97 -1.81 -8.25 -0.83
C PHE A 97 -0.99 -7.42 0.18
N GLY A 98 0.26 -7.08 -0.16
CA GLY A 98 1.14 -6.34 0.74
C GLY A 98 1.02 -4.82 0.56
N HIS A 99 1.51 -4.32 -0.57
CA HIS A 99 1.64 -2.89 -0.84
C HIS A 99 1.74 -2.60 -2.34
N LEU A 100 1.56 -1.33 -2.72
CA LEU A 100 1.88 -0.84 -4.06
C LEU A 100 3.23 -0.15 -4.07
N GLY A 101 4.08 -0.53 -5.03
CA GLY A 101 5.39 0.10 -5.27
C GLY A 101 5.31 1.19 -6.32
N PHE A 102 5.76 2.38 -5.96
CA PHE A 102 6.02 3.50 -6.87
C PHE A 102 7.50 3.76 -6.89
N THR A 103 7.98 4.05 -8.08
CA THR A 103 9.37 4.42 -8.24
C THR A 103 9.49 5.94 -8.33
N VAL A 104 10.38 6.56 -7.55
CA VAL A 104 10.63 8.02 -7.56
C VAL A 104 12.11 8.35 -7.78
N PRO A 105 12.44 9.45 -8.48
CA PRO A 105 13.85 9.77 -8.78
C PRO A 105 14.69 9.95 -7.52
N ASN A 106 14.06 10.46 -6.45
CA ASN A 106 14.66 10.69 -5.16
C ASN A 106 13.63 10.43 -4.06
N VAL A 107 13.87 9.41 -3.24
CA VAL A 107 12.96 8.97 -2.16
C VAL A 107 12.83 10.05 -1.08
N GLN A 108 13.94 10.66 -0.66
CA GLN A 108 13.96 11.73 0.34
C GLN A 108 13.09 12.92 -0.09
N GLN A 109 13.27 13.41 -1.32
CA GLN A 109 12.49 14.54 -1.83
C GLN A 109 11.01 14.19 -1.99
N ALA A 110 10.70 12.99 -2.47
CA ALA A 110 9.32 12.52 -2.56
C ALA A 110 8.66 12.45 -1.18
N LEU A 111 9.38 11.93 -0.18
CA LEU A 111 8.89 11.81 1.18
C LEU A 111 8.65 13.18 1.84
N VAL A 112 9.58 14.13 1.68
CA VAL A 112 9.39 15.53 2.14
C VAL A 112 8.12 16.14 1.54
N ARG A 113 7.89 15.93 0.24
CA ARG A 113 6.67 16.40 -0.43
C ARG A 113 5.42 15.74 0.17
N LEU A 114 5.43 14.43 0.38
CA LEU A 114 4.30 13.71 0.94
C LEU A 114 3.97 14.17 2.38
N ILE A 115 4.99 14.33 3.23
CA ILE A 115 4.85 14.85 4.60
C ILE A 115 4.24 16.26 4.57
N ALA A 116 4.73 17.14 3.68
CA ALA A 116 4.21 18.50 3.54
C ALA A 116 2.73 18.54 3.11
N HIS A 117 2.23 17.47 2.48
CA HIS A 117 0.82 17.28 2.13
C HIS A 117 0.03 16.45 3.15
N GLY A 118 0.60 16.19 4.34
CA GLY A 118 -0.10 15.50 5.44
C GLY A 118 -0.21 13.99 5.29
N VAL A 119 0.58 13.38 4.40
CA VAL A 119 0.57 11.92 4.22
C VAL A 119 1.30 11.24 5.38
N PRO A 120 0.67 10.30 6.09
CA PRO A 120 1.31 9.58 7.20
C PRO A 120 2.47 8.72 6.73
N VAL A 121 3.62 8.85 7.40
CA VAL A 121 4.78 8.00 7.15
C VAL A 121 4.70 6.76 8.03
N PHE A 122 4.76 5.58 7.42
CA PHE A 122 4.80 4.31 8.12
C PHE A 122 6.24 3.88 8.41
N LYS A 123 7.12 4.07 7.42
CA LYS A 123 8.56 3.86 7.54
C LYS A 123 9.28 4.95 6.77
N ASP A 124 10.12 5.70 7.47
CA ASP A 124 11.03 6.68 6.87
C ASP A 124 12.15 5.99 6.07
N VAL A 125 12.87 6.72 5.23
CA VAL A 125 14.05 6.22 4.54
C VAL A 125 15.22 6.04 5.51
N GLY A 126 16.05 5.01 5.30
CA GLY A 126 17.13 4.66 6.20
C GLY A 126 16.93 3.32 6.92
N PRO A 127 17.85 2.97 7.85
CA PRO A 127 17.90 1.66 8.47
C PRO A 127 16.60 1.36 9.22
N CYS A 128 16.20 0.10 9.16
CA CYS A 128 14.99 -0.39 9.80
C CYS A 128 15.29 -1.74 10.42
N GLU A 129 15.05 -1.84 11.72
CA GLU A 129 15.32 -3.04 12.51
C GLU A 129 14.13 -4.02 12.48
N GLU A 130 12.95 -3.53 12.11
CA GLU A 130 11.74 -4.34 12.03
C GLU A 130 11.44 -4.79 10.59
N PRO A 131 11.00 -6.04 10.39
CA PRO A 131 10.55 -6.50 9.10
C PRO A 131 9.16 -5.96 8.81
N ILE A 132 9.09 -5.07 7.83
CA ILE A 132 7.84 -4.42 7.44
C ILE A 132 7.06 -5.24 6.41
N LEU A 133 7.77 -6.07 5.64
CA LEU A 133 7.19 -6.91 4.58
C LEU A 133 6.93 -8.34 5.01
N ILE A 134 7.38 -8.71 6.21
CA ILE A 134 7.24 -10.06 6.75
C ILE A 134 6.63 -9.89 8.13
N SER A 135 5.39 -10.33 8.29
CA SER A 135 4.64 -10.12 9.53
C SER A 135 5.29 -10.89 10.68
N TYR A 136 5.11 -10.39 11.91
CA TYR A 136 5.56 -11.11 13.11
C TYR A 136 5.00 -12.53 13.20
N TRP A 137 3.73 -12.70 12.79
CA TRP A 137 3.06 -13.99 12.71
C TRP A 137 3.73 -14.98 11.75
N GLU A 138 4.26 -14.49 10.62
CA GLU A 138 5.08 -15.28 9.69
C GLU A 138 6.43 -15.63 10.33
N LYS A 139 7.09 -14.67 10.99
CA LYS A 139 8.38 -14.91 11.66
C LYS A 139 8.30 -16.00 12.73
N GLN A 140 7.29 -15.95 13.59
CA GLN A 140 7.07 -16.96 14.64
C GLN A 140 6.91 -18.38 14.08
N ARG A 141 6.52 -18.50 12.81
CA ARG A 141 6.38 -19.78 12.10
C ARG A 141 7.60 -20.12 11.24
N GLY A 142 8.70 -19.39 11.39
CA GLY A 142 9.93 -19.59 10.64
C GLY A 142 9.85 -19.10 9.19
N VAL A 143 8.85 -18.29 8.82
CA VAL A 143 8.72 -17.74 7.47
C VAL A 143 9.49 -16.43 7.38
N GLY A 144 10.37 -16.31 6.38
CA GLY A 144 11.10 -15.07 6.10
C GLY A 144 12.14 -14.65 7.15
N VAL A 145 12.52 -15.56 8.06
CA VAL A 145 13.53 -15.29 9.10
C VAL A 145 14.95 -15.48 8.56
N SER A 146 15.88 -14.59 8.93
CA SER A 146 17.31 -14.84 8.78
C SER A 146 17.86 -15.35 10.11
N VAL A 147 18.73 -16.35 10.09
CA VAL A 147 19.35 -16.83 11.33
C VAL A 147 20.79 -17.23 11.09
N LYS A 148 21.74 -16.54 11.75
CA LYS A 148 22.82 -17.27 12.41
C LYS A 148 23.09 -16.72 13.82
N GLY A 149 22.27 -17.21 14.76
CA GLY A 149 22.35 -16.89 16.18
C GLY A 149 20.99 -16.85 16.91
N THR A 150 19.90 -16.74 16.13
CA THR A 150 18.46 -16.63 16.50
C THR A 150 18.07 -15.22 16.98
N GLU A 151 16.88 -14.94 17.51
CA GLU A 151 15.58 -15.27 16.92
C GLU A 151 15.24 -14.18 15.89
N SER A 152 15.44 -14.52 14.62
CA SER A 152 14.94 -13.77 13.47
C SER A 152 15.59 -12.42 13.17
N GLU A 153 16.93 -12.41 13.04
CA GLU A 153 17.67 -11.32 12.40
C GLU A 153 17.09 -10.98 11.02
N LEU A 154 17.25 -9.72 10.61
CA LEU A 154 17.01 -9.34 9.22
C LEU A 154 18.20 -9.82 8.39
N HIS A 155 17.91 -10.48 7.28
CA HIS A 155 18.97 -10.84 6.34
C HIS A 155 19.69 -9.57 5.87
N PRO A 156 21.03 -9.51 5.80
CA PRO A 156 21.74 -8.27 5.44
C PRO A 156 21.30 -7.64 4.12
N ASN A 157 20.93 -8.47 3.14
CA ASN A 157 20.38 -7.97 1.87
C ASN A 157 18.99 -7.35 2.02
N TYR A 158 18.18 -7.87 2.94
CA TYR A 158 16.86 -7.34 3.25
C TYR A 158 16.99 -6.01 4.00
N ALA A 159 17.90 -5.90 4.96
CA ALA A 159 18.19 -4.64 5.64
C ALA A 159 18.65 -3.54 4.65
N LYS A 160 19.58 -3.87 3.74
CA LYS A 160 20.02 -2.94 2.68
C LYS A 160 18.90 -2.51 1.74
N LEU A 161 17.94 -3.39 1.46
CA LEU A 161 16.75 -3.04 0.68
C LEU A 161 15.88 -2.04 1.46
N LEU A 162 15.61 -2.33 2.72
CA LEU A 162 14.80 -1.47 3.58
C LEU A 162 15.42 -0.06 3.72
N GLU A 163 16.75 0.05 3.76
CA GLU A 163 17.45 1.35 3.81
C GLU A 163 17.10 2.29 2.65
N GLN A 164 16.78 1.74 1.48
CA GLN A 164 16.60 2.51 0.24
C GLN A 164 15.14 2.89 -0.03
N ILE A 165 14.21 2.43 0.79
CA ILE A 165 12.78 2.58 0.57
C ILE A 165 12.10 3.27 1.75
N ALA A 166 10.96 3.90 1.45
CA ALA A 166 10.06 4.47 2.44
C ALA A 166 8.65 3.90 2.23
N PHE A 167 7.90 3.73 3.31
CA PHE A 167 6.48 3.38 3.26
C PHE A 167 5.67 4.54 3.81
N VAL A 168 4.63 4.92 3.08
CA VAL A 168 3.61 5.82 3.57
C VAL A 168 2.25 5.11 3.59
N GLN A 169 1.37 5.58 4.47
CA GLN A 169 0.01 5.09 4.52
C GLN A 169 -0.89 6.01 3.70
N ASP A 170 -1.88 5.39 3.07
CA ASP A 170 -2.96 6.12 2.46
C ASP A 170 -4.10 6.38 3.45
N PRO A 171 -4.95 7.39 3.22
CA PRO A 171 -6.19 7.60 3.96
C PRO A 171 -7.16 6.40 4.08
N VAL A 172 -7.29 5.51 3.09
CA VAL A 172 -8.07 4.27 3.23
C VAL A 172 -7.41 3.32 4.24
N SER A 173 -6.09 3.34 4.28
CA SER A 173 -5.23 2.53 5.14
C SER A 173 -5.09 3.03 6.59
N LEU A 174 -5.46 4.28 6.87
CA LEU A 174 -5.39 4.97 8.17
C LEU A 174 -6.29 4.37 9.29
N ASN A 175 -7.00 3.27 9.01
CA ASN A 175 -7.86 2.57 9.99
C ASN A 175 -7.16 1.39 10.70
N LEU A 176 -5.83 1.35 10.72
CA LEU A 176 -5.03 0.31 11.40
C LEU A 176 -4.20 0.90 12.56
N PRO A 177 -4.05 0.17 13.68
CA PRO A 177 -3.21 0.62 14.77
C PRO A 177 -1.75 0.71 14.31
N THR A 178 -1.10 1.82 14.64
CA THR A 178 0.30 2.17 14.29
C THR A 178 1.34 1.48 15.18
N SER A 179 1.01 0.33 15.79
CA SER A 179 1.93 -0.37 16.68
C SER A 179 1.84 -1.87 16.45
N PRO A 180 2.95 -2.61 16.56
CA PRO A 180 2.90 -4.06 16.68
C PRO A 180 2.07 -4.35 17.92
N GLN A 181 0.83 -4.80 17.74
CA GLN A 181 0.10 -5.37 18.85
C GLN A 181 0.89 -6.61 19.24
N ILE A 182 1.47 -6.57 20.43
CA ILE A 182 1.82 -7.78 21.16
C ILE A 182 0.47 -8.43 21.40
N ASP A 183 0.06 -9.28 20.47
CA ASP A 183 -1.17 -10.05 20.59
C ASP A 183 -0.96 -10.97 21.79
N GLU A 184 -1.58 -10.64 22.93
CA GLU A 184 -1.68 -11.58 24.04
C GLU A 184 -2.32 -12.86 23.51
N GLU A 185 -1.67 -13.99 23.78
CA GLU A 185 -2.14 -15.29 23.32
C GLU A 185 -3.62 -15.49 23.70
N PRO A 186 -4.45 -16.04 22.79
CA PRO A 186 -5.78 -16.48 23.18
C PRO A 186 -5.60 -17.59 24.23
N GLY A 187 -5.89 -17.26 25.48
CA GLY A 187 -5.79 -18.15 26.61
C GLY A 187 -6.38 -19.51 26.28
N LEU A 188 -5.56 -20.54 26.44
CA LEU A 188 -5.93 -21.94 26.32
C LEU A 188 -7.16 -22.16 27.21
N LEU A 189 -8.34 -22.36 26.61
CA LEU A 189 -9.52 -22.81 27.35
C LEU A 189 -9.17 -24.18 27.93
N GLU A 190 -8.98 -24.25 29.24
CA GLU A 190 -8.79 -25.53 29.92
C GLU A 190 -10.01 -26.43 29.70
N PRO A 191 -9.81 -27.74 29.45
CA PRO A 191 -10.90 -28.66 29.30
C PRO A 191 -11.62 -28.83 30.64
N THR A 192 -12.85 -28.35 30.72
CA THR A 192 -13.73 -28.65 31.86
C THR A 192 -13.92 -30.16 31.96
N SER A 193 -13.56 -30.69 33.13
CA SER A 193 -13.67 -32.09 33.55
C SER A 193 -15.12 -32.56 33.69
#